data_AF-A0A2P4Z522-F1
#
_entry.id   AF-A0A2P4Z522-F1
#
_cell.length_a   1.000
_cell.length_b   1.000
_cell.length_c   1.000
_cell.angle_alpha   90.00
_cell.angle_beta   90.00
_cell.angle_gamma   90.00
#
_symmetry.space_group_name_H-M   'P 1'
#
loop_
_entity.id
_entity.type
_entity.pdbx_description
1 polymer ?
#
loop_
_entity_poly.entity_id
_entity_poly.type
_entity_poly.pdbx_seq_one_letter_code
_entity_poly.pdbx_strand_id
1 'polypeptide(L)'
;MTSKIESLNNLDTEVVLLSTGKKVEVQKTKVNNEQEEDYGDDKETFERIRNVGSCSSAAGSNFFHSYRKIKQIEEERLNKMEEEYLEEKEKKEFTMQRESRIMSYMESTSKKSEKRKKKKMQKVLKKQKNSINKND
;
A
#
# COMPACT_ATOMS: atom_id res chain seq x y z
N MET A 1 27.74 -12.87 8.55
CA MET A 1 27.30 -11.48 8.83
C MET A 1 26.54 -10.89 7.65
N THR A 2 26.97 -11.17 6.41
CA THR A 2 26.34 -10.76 5.15
C THR A 2 24.86 -11.16 5.03
N SER A 3 24.51 -12.42 5.30
CA SER A 3 23.13 -12.92 5.20
C SER A 3 22.10 -12.21 6.10
N LYS A 4 22.53 -11.76 7.29
CA LYS A 4 21.65 -11.01 8.21
C LYS A 4 21.44 -9.57 7.73
N ILE A 5 22.44 -8.98 7.08
CA ILE A 5 22.37 -7.63 6.51
C ILE A 5 21.47 -7.63 5.26
N GLU A 6 21.63 -8.62 4.38
CA GLU A 6 20.77 -8.84 3.21
C GLU A 6 19.29 -9.00 3.60
N SER A 7 19.01 -9.76 4.68
CA SER A 7 17.63 -9.93 5.18
C SER A 7 16.98 -8.63 5.70
N LEU A 8 17.78 -7.68 6.21
CA LEU A 8 17.28 -6.38 6.68
C LEU A 8 17.03 -5.41 5.52
N ASN A 9 17.81 -5.50 4.46
CA ASN A 9 17.65 -4.68 3.26
C ASN A 9 16.39 -5.07 2.45
N ASN A 10 15.84 -6.26 2.68
CA ASN A 10 14.68 -6.79 1.96
C ASN A 10 13.32 -6.53 2.63
N LEU A 11 13.28 -5.58 3.58
CA LEU A 11 12.08 -5.22 4.32
C LEU A 11 11.64 -3.80 3.94
N ASP A 12 10.36 -3.61 3.63
CA ASP A 12 9.71 -2.32 3.53
C ASP A 12 8.94 -2.01 4.82
N THR A 13 9.06 -0.79 5.31
CA THR A 13 8.34 -0.33 6.51
C THR A 13 7.02 0.32 6.12
N GLU A 14 5.89 -0.31 6.47
CA GLU A 14 4.55 0.25 6.29
C GLU A 14 4.00 0.78 7.62
N VAL A 15 3.53 2.02 7.62
CA VAL A 15 2.89 2.63 8.79
C VAL A 15 1.39 2.34 8.76
N VAL A 16 0.92 1.47 9.65
CA VAL A 16 -0.50 1.11 9.75
C VAL A 16 -1.15 1.82 10.94
N LEU A 17 -2.30 2.45 10.69
CA LEU A 17 -3.15 2.98 11.76
C LEU A 17 -3.98 1.84 12.39
N LEU A 18 -3.81 1.60 13.69
CA LEU A 18 -4.63 0.65 14.47
C LEU A 18 -6.00 1.25 14.82
N SER A 19 -6.96 0.40 15.18
CA SER A 19 -8.27 0.82 15.69
C SER A 19 -8.20 1.68 16.96
N THR A 20 -7.12 1.52 17.73
CA THR A 20 -6.84 2.34 18.91
C THR A 20 -6.30 3.74 18.56
N GLY A 21 -6.08 4.03 17.27
CA GLY A 21 -5.47 5.28 16.79
C GLY A 21 -3.95 5.34 16.88
N LYS A 22 -3.30 4.24 17.29
CA LYS A 22 -1.84 4.15 17.32
C LYS A 22 -1.33 3.84 15.91
N LYS A 23 -0.30 4.55 15.47
CA LYS A 23 0.45 4.20 14.26
C LYS A 23 1.50 3.17 14.65
N VAL A 24 1.55 2.06 13.92
CA VAL A 24 2.54 0.99 14.13
C VAL A 24 3.21 0.71 12.81
N GLU A 25 4.54 0.69 12.85
CA GLU A 25 5.38 0.27 11.74
C GLU A 25 5.41 -1.26 11.68
N VAL A 26 4.99 -1.79 10.55
CA VAL A 26 5.04 -3.23 10.27
C VAL A 26 6.06 -3.43 9.16
N GLN A 27 7.00 -4.35 9.41
CA GLN A 27 7.98 -4.77 8.41
C GLN A 27 7.28 -5.74 7.45
N LYS A 28 7.23 -5.40 6.17
CA LYS A 28 6.77 -6.29 5.11
C LYS A 28 7.96 -6.78 4.31
N THR A 29 7.94 -8.06 3.95
CA THR A 29 8.88 -8.61 2.97
C THR A 29 8.63 -7.91 1.64
N LYS A 30 9.68 -7.36 1.02
CA LYS A 30 9.61 -6.90 -0.36
C LYS A 30 9.14 -8.08 -1.23
N VAL A 31 8.15 -7.85 -2.08
CA VAL A 31 7.87 -8.77 -3.17
C VAL A 31 9.06 -8.62 -4.09
N ASN A 32 9.97 -9.59 -4.07
CA ASN A 32 11.04 -9.64 -5.05
C ASN A 32 10.34 -9.90 -6.41
N ASN A 33 10.09 -8.84 -7.17
CA ASN A 33 9.99 -8.99 -8.61
C ASN A 33 11.41 -9.28 -9.06
N GLU A 34 11.81 -10.56 -8.98
CA GLU A 34 13.11 -11.06 -9.41
C GLU A 34 13.17 -10.96 -10.94
N GLN A 35 13.37 -9.74 -11.42
CA GLN A 35 14.29 -9.52 -12.51
C GLN A 35 15.46 -8.81 -11.84
N GLU A 36 16.44 -9.60 -11.38
CA GLU A 36 17.78 -9.06 -11.20
C GLU A 36 18.16 -8.48 -12.57
N GLU A 37 18.11 -7.15 -12.69
CA GLU A 37 18.80 -6.43 -13.75
C GLU A 37 20.29 -6.74 -13.52
N ASP A 38 20.79 -7.74 -14.25
CA ASP A 38 22.20 -8.09 -14.30
C ASP A 38 22.94 -6.86 -14.84
N TYR A 39 23.43 -6.00 -13.96
CA TYR A 39 24.29 -4.85 -14.28
C TYR A 39 25.70 -5.32 -14.70
N GLY A 40 25.76 -6.37 -15.52
CA GLY A 40 26.94 -6.80 -16.24
C GLY A 40 27.03 -6.03 -17.56
N ASP A 41 27.78 -4.93 -17.56
CA ASP A 41 28.10 -4.10 -18.74
C ASP A 41 26.88 -3.34 -19.31
N ASP A 42 26.95 -2.01 -19.40
CA ASP A 42 25.96 -1.10 -20.01
C ASP A 42 25.82 -1.31 -21.55
N LYS A 43 25.59 -2.55 -21.98
CA LYS A 43 25.26 -2.87 -23.35
C LYS A 43 23.75 -2.89 -23.43
N GLU A 44 23.17 -1.83 -23.96
CA GLU A 44 21.80 -1.83 -24.45
C GLU A 44 21.60 -3.05 -25.37
N THR A 45 21.07 -4.14 -24.82
CA THR A 45 20.73 -5.32 -25.61
C THR A 45 19.44 -4.98 -26.34
N PHE A 46 19.58 -4.36 -27.52
CA PHE A 46 18.44 -4.21 -28.42
C PHE A 46 17.93 -5.59 -28.80
N GLU A 47 16.78 -5.99 -28.26
CA GLU A 47 16.08 -7.19 -28.70
C GLU A 47 15.55 -6.93 -30.12
N ARG A 48 16.39 -7.25 -31.11
CA ARG A 48 16.01 -7.14 -32.52
C ARG A 48 15.18 -8.35 -32.91
N ILE A 49 13.93 -8.13 -33.29
CA ILE A 49 13.11 -9.14 -33.95
C ILE A 49 13.72 -9.42 -35.32
N ARG A 50 14.33 -10.61 -35.48
CA ARG A 50 15.04 -10.99 -36.70
C ARG A 50 14.11 -11.40 -37.86
N ASN A 51 12.84 -11.66 -37.56
CA ASN A 51 11.87 -12.27 -38.48
C ASN A 51 10.82 -11.29 -39.02
N VAL A 52 11.14 -9.99 -39.09
CA VAL A 52 10.22 -8.98 -39.63
C VAL A 52 10.32 -8.97 -41.15
N GLY A 53 9.22 -9.24 -41.84
CA GLY A 53 9.13 -9.10 -43.30
C GLY A 53 9.15 -7.64 -43.74
N SER A 54 9.33 -7.38 -45.04
CA SER A 54 9.31 -5.99 -45.54
C SER A 54 7.93 -5.34 -45.36
N CYS A 55 7.89 -4.02 -45.21
CA CYS A 55 6.65 -3.25 -44.98
C CYS A 55 5.61 -3.38 -46.12
N SER A 56 6.04 -3.79 -47.32
CA SER A 56 5.20 -3.98 -48.50
C SER A 56 5.03 -5.47 -48.87
N SER A 57 5.53 -6.40 -48.06
CA SER A 57 5.32 -7.83 -48.28
C SER A 57 3.85 -8.19 -48.11
N ALA A 58 3.27 -8.87 -49.09
CA ALA A 58 1.93 -9.43 -48.98
C ALA A 58 1.83 -10.43 -47.81
N ALA A 59 0.62 -10.61 -47.27
CA ALA A 59 0.36 -11.53 -46.16
C ALA A 59 0.77 -12.96 -46.54
N GLY A 60 1.85 -13.46 -45.93
CA GLY A 60 2.31 -14.84 -46.09
C GLY A 60 1.41 -15.83 -45.33
N SER A 61 1.57 -17.12 -45.61
CA SER A 61 0.81 -18.20 -44.95
C SER A 61 0.93 -18.24 -43.42
N ASN A 62 2.02 -17.70 -42.86
CA ASN A 62 2.26 -17.64 -41.42
C ASN A 62 1.76 -16.34 -40.73
N PHE A 63 1.16 -15.41 -41.49
CA PHE A 63 0.70 -14.13 -40.95
C PHE A 63 -0.40 -14.32 -39.90
N PHE A 64 -1.40 -15.14 -40.21
CA PHE A 64 -2.54 -15.37 -39.31
C PHE A 64 -2.12 -15.93 -37.95
N HIS A 65 -1.22 -16.92 -37.94
CA HIS A 65 -0.75 -17.56 -36.72
C HIS A 65 0.11 -16.61 -35.87
N SER A 66 0.91 -15.75 -36.51
CA SER A 66 1.71 -14.74 -35.84
C SER A 66 0.83 -13.65 -35.22
N TYR A 67 -0.16 -13.15 -35.98
CA TYR A 67 -1.14 -12.19 -35.47
C TYR A 67 -1.92 -12.75 -34.28
N ARG A 68 -2.38 -14.01 -34.35
CA ARG A 68 -3.10 -14.65 -33.23
C ARG A 68 -2.26 -14.69 -31.96
N LYS A 69 -0.98 -15.06 -32.05
CA LYS A 69 -0.06 -15.07 -30.90
C LYS A 69 0.15 -13.67 -30.32
N ILE A 70 0.42 -12.69 -31.18
CA ILE A 70 0.62 -11.30 -30.75
C ILE A 70 -0.64 -10.75 -30.07
N LYS A 71 -1.82 -11.01 -30.66
CA LYS A 71 -3.11 -10.63 -30.08
C LYS A 71 -3.31 -11.24 -28.69
N GLN A 72 -3.04 -12.53 -28.54
CA GLN A 72 -3.16 -13.21 -27.25
C GLN A 72 -2.23 -12.60 -26.20
N ILE A 73 -0.96 -12.36 -26.54
CA ILE A 73 0.01 -11.73 -25.64
C ILE A 73 -0.45 -10.34 -25.22
N GLU A 74 -0.97 -9.55 -26.16
CA GLU A 74 -1.46 -8.21 -25.85
C GLU A 74 -2.73 -8.22 -25.00
N GLU A 75 -3.67 -9.14 -25.27
CA GLU A 75 -4.86 -9.33 -24.44
C GLU A 75 -4.50 -9.77 -23.03
N GLU A 76 -3.57 -10.71 -22.87
CA GLU A 76 -3.05 -11.13 -21.56
C GLU A 76 -2.38 -9.97 -20.82
N ARG A 77 -1.61 -9.14 -21.53
CA ARG A 77 -0.96 -7.93 -20.98
C ARG A 77 -1.99 -6.92 -20.47
N LEU A 78 -3.03 -6.64 -21.26
CA LEU A 78 -4.10 -5.72 -20.89
C LEU A 78 -4.89 -6.24 -19.70
N ASN A 79 -5.27 -7.52 -19.71
CA ASN A 79 -6.00 -8.13 -18.60
C ASN A 79 -5.20 -8.05 -17.30
N LYS A 80 -3.90 -8.36 -17.32
CA LYS A 80 -3.04 -8.26 -16.14
C LYS A 80 -2.99 -6.82 -15.58
N MET A 81 -2.86 -5.84 -16.47
CA MET A 81 -2.88 -4.43 -16.07
C MET A 81 -4.22 -4.01 -15.46
N GLU A 82 -5.33 -4.48 -16.02
CA GLU A 82 -6.66 -4.22 -15.49
C GLU A 82 -6.87 -4.88 -14.11
N GLU A 83 -6.44 -6.13 -13.94
CA GLU A 83 -6.49 -6.84 -12.65
C GLU A 83 -5.67 -6.13 -11.58
N GLU A 84 -4.42 -5.75 -11.88
CA GLU A 84 -3.56 -5.00 -10.97
C GLU A 84 -4.21 -3.66 -10.56
N TYR A 85 -4.76 -2.92 -11.53
CA TYR A 85 -5.46 -1.67 -11.25
C TYR A 85 -6.69 -1.86 -10.36
N LEU A 86 -7.50 -2.88 -10.61
CA LEU A 86 -8.67 -3.20 -9.80
C LEU A 86 -8.26 -3.55 -8.36
N GLU A 87 -7.26 -4.39 -8.19
CA GLU A 87 -6.73 -4.73 -6.86
C GLU A 87 -6.22 -3.50 -6.10
N GLU A 88 -5.44 -2.63 -6.75
CA GLU A 88 -4.92 -1.41 -6.14
C GLU A 88 -6.04 -0.46 -5.76
N LYS A 89 -7.04 -0.32 -6.64
CA LYS A 89 -8.22 0.50 -6.39
C LYS A 89 -9.00 0.00 -5.18
N GLU A 90 -9.30 -1.29 -5.11
CA GLU A 90 -10.00 -1.89 -3.97
C GLU A 90 -9.21 -1.74 -2.67
N LYS A 91 -7.89 -1.98 -2.70
CA LYS A 91 -7.01 -1.78 -1.55
C LYS A 91 -7.04 -0.32 -1.07
N LYS A 92 -6.96 0.64 -2.00
CA LYS A 92 -6.99 2.08 -1.70
C LYS A 92 -8.35 2.54 -1.16
N GLU A 93 -9.45 2.06 -1.73
CA GLU A 93 -10.79 2.37 -1.23
C GLU A 93 -11.00 1.79 0.17
N PHE A 94 -10.57 0.56 0.41
CA PHE A 94 -10.64 -0.07 1.72
C PHE A 94 -9.84 0.69 2.78
N THR A 95 -8.59 1.07 2.49
CA THR A 95 -7.75 1.82 3.44
C THR A 95 -8.36 3.17 3.76
N MET A 96 -8.83 3.92 2.76
CA MET A 96 -9.50 5.20 2.96
C MET A 96 -10.77 5.08 3.82
N GLN A 97 -11.63 4.09 3.53
CA GLN A 97 -12.83 3.83 4.33
C GLN A 97 -12.49 3.41 5.76
N ARG A 98 -11.46 2.59 5.93
CA ARG A 98 -11.00 2.15 7.25
C ARG A 98 -10.46 3.31 8.08
N GLU A 99 -9.64 4.17 7.49
CA GLU A 99 -9.06 5.34 8.16
C GLU A 99 -10.14 6.34 8.58
N SER A 100 -11.07 6.67 7.69
CA SER A 100 -12.19 7.58 8.00
C SER A 100 -13.05 7.07 9.17
N ARG A 101 -13.35 5.77 9.20
CA ARG A 101 -14.05 5.14 10.34
C ARG A 101 -13.23 5.32 11.62
N ILE A 102 -11.95 4.96 11.63
CA ILE A 102 -11.11 5.07 12.84
C ILE A 102 -11.04 6.52 13.32
N MET A 103 -10.85 7.49 12.42
CA MET A 103 -10.82 8.92 12.77
C MET A 103 -12.14 9.38 13.41
N SER A 104 -13.30 9.01 12.85
CA SER A 104 -14.59 9.38 13.42
C SER A 104 -14.83 8.77 14.82
N TYR A 105 -14.39 7.52 15.05
CA TYR A 105 -14.44 6.88 16.36
C TYR A 105 -13.50 7.56 17.35
N MET A 106 -12.29 7.95 16.92
CA MET A 106 -11.34 8.67 17.76
C MET A 106 -11.87 10.05 18.17
N GLU A 107 -12.43 10.81 17.23
CA GLU A 107 -12.99 12.13 17.49
C GLU A 107 -14.14 12.06 18.50
N SER A 108 -15.08 11.14 18.29
CA SER A 108 -16.22 10.94 19.20
C SER A 108 -15.76 10.47 20.59
N THR A 109 -14.73 9.63 20.65
CA THR A 109 -14.14 9.14 21.91
C THR A 109 -13.41 10.24 22.65
N SER A 110 -12.63 11.10 21.97
CA SER A 110 -11.93 12.24 22.58
C SER A 110 -12.93 13.22 23.17
N LYS A 111 -13.95 13.62 22.40
CA LYS A 111 -15.03 14.50 22.87
C LYS A 111 -15.71 13.97 24.15
N LYS A 112 -16.03 12.66 24.18
CA LYS A 112 -16.63 12.02 25.38
C LYS A 112 -15.64 11.95 26.54
N SER A 113 -14.37 11.65 26.27
CA SER A 113 -13.30 11.58 27.28
C SER A 113 -13.08 12.93 27.95
N GLU A 114 -12.95 14.01 27.17
CA GLU A 114 -12.78 15.38 27.65
C GLU A 114 -13.96 15.82 28.52
N LYS A 115 -15.20 15.55 28.10
CA LYS A 115 -16.40 15.82 28.92
C LYS A 115 -16.33 15.09 30.27
N ARG A 116 -15.89 13.83 30.29
CA ARG A 116 -15.71 13.07 31.53
C ARG A 116 -14.58 13.63 32.41
N LYS A 117 -13.45 14.03 31.81
CA LYS A 117 -12.33 14.66 32.52
C LYS A 117 -12.75 15.98 33.18
N LYS A 118 -13.46 16.85 32.46
CA LYS A 118 -14.02 18.10 33.01
C LYS A 118 -14.96 17.84 34.19
N LYS A 119 -15.89 16.88 34.08
CA LYS A 119 -16.78 16.49 35.18
C LYS A 119 -16.02 15.93 36.39
N LYS A 120 -14.99 15.10 36.17
CA LYS A 120 -14.13 14.59 37.26
C LYS A 120 -13.39 15.72 37.96
N MET A 121 -12.79 16.64 37.21
CA MET A 121 -12.09 17.81 37.77
C MET A 121 -13.03 18.68 38.61
N GLN A 122 -14.23 18.98 38.12
CA GLN A 122 -15.23 19.75 38.89
C GLN A 122 -15.63 19.05 40.20
N LYS A 123 -15.78 17.72 40.20
CA LYS A 123 -16.07 16.96 41.43
C LYS A 123 -14.91 17.03 42.44
N VAL A 124 -13.67 16.95 41.98
CA VAL A 124 -12.48 17.09 42.83
C VAL A 124 -12.42 18.49 43.43
N LEU A 125 -12.58 19.54 42.60
CA LEU A 125 -12.60 20.94 43.07
C LEU A 125 -13.72 21.19 44.09
N LYS A 126 -14.92 20.64 43.88
CA LYS A 126 -16.03 20.77 44.84
C LYS A 126 -15.72 20.10 46.17
N LYS A 127 -15.09 18.92 46.15
CA LYS A 127 -14.64 18.24 47.38
C LYS A 127 -13.59 19.06 48.14
N GLN A 128 -12.61 19.63 47.42
CA GLN A 128 -11.58 20.50 48.01
C GLN A 128 -12.17 21.77 48.65
N LYS A 129 -13.11 22.43 47.96
CA LYS A 129 -13.82 23.59 48.53
C LYS A 129 -14.61 23.22 49.80
N ASN A 130 -15.31 22.09 49.79
CA ASN A 130 -16.06 21.62 50.95
C ASN A 130 -15.15 21.20 52.13
N SER A 131 -13.92 20.75 51.89
CA SER A 131 -12.97 20.48 52.97
C SER A 131 -12.36 21.76 53.54
N ILE A 132 -12.17 22.79 52.71
CA ILE A 132 -11.68 24.11 53.17
C ILE A 132 -12.73 24.77 54.08
N ASN A 133 -13.98 24.88 53.62
CA ASN A 133 -15.09 25.47 54.41
C ASN A 133 -15.47 24.69 55.69
N LYS A 134 -14.91 23.50 55.93
CA LYS A 134 -15.13 22.74 57.18
C LYS A 134 -14.05 23.00 58.23
N ASN A 135 -12.93 23.59 57.81
CA ASN A 135 -11.78 23.85 58.66
C ASN A 135 -11.67 25.35 59.04
N ASP A 136 -12.54 26.20 58.48
CA ASP A 136 -12.84 27.57 58.92
C ASP A 136 -14.13 27.55 59.76
#